data_AF-A0A073IRU2-F1
#
_entry.id   AF-A0A073IRU2-F1
#
_cell.length_a   1.000
_cell.length_b   1.000
_cell.length_c   1.000
_cell.angle_alpha   90.00
_cell.angle_beta   90.00
_cell.angle_gamma   90.00
#
_symmetry.space_group_name_H-M   'P 1'
#
loop_
_entity.id
_entity.type
_entity.pdbx_description
1 polymer ?
#
loop_
_entity_poly.entity_id
_entity_poly.type
_entity_poly.pdbx_seq_one_letter_code
_entity_poly.pdbx_strand_id
1 'polypeptide(L)' 'MECIATFDTTHMALYFEKACRAEGLSVKIVPVPRSISASCGLACSYPCADADGVKKIAAEKSIEVADYHKLAS' A
#
# COMPACT_ATOMS: atom_id res chain seq x y z
N MET A 1 -4.71 -13.69 4.07
CA MET A 1 -3.30 -13.28 3.87
C MET A 1 -3.31 -11.79 3.56
N GLU A 2 -2.67 -10.99 4.39
CA GLU A 2 -2.67 -9.53 4.28
C GLU A 2 -1.32 -9.06 3.73
N CYS A 3 -1.34 -8.06 2.86
CA CYS A 3 -0.18 -7.46 2.23
C CYS A 3 -0.15 -5.99 2.59
N ILE A 4 1.05 -5.41 2.67
CA ILE A 4 1.21 -3.98 2.86
C ILE A 4 2.16 -3.39 1.82
N ALA A 5 1.85 -2.19 1.36
CA ALA A 5 2.72 -1.35 0.56
C ALA A 5 3.32 -0.28 1.47
N THR A 6 4.63 -0.09 1.40
CA THR A 6 5.34 0.99 2.10
C THR A 6 5.64 2.12 1.13
N PHE A 7 5.83 3.32 1.69
CA PHE A 7 6.03 4.54 0.90
C PHE A 7 7.12 5.39 1.54
N ASP A 8 7.86 6.10 0.70
CA ASP A 8 8.84 7.08 1.17
C ASP A 8 8.19 8.37 1.67
N THR A 9 6.98 8.68 1.21
CA THR A 9 6.25 9.89 1.60
C THR A 9 4.80 9.61 2.01
N THR A 10 4.30 10.37 2.98
CA THR A 10 2.89 10.33 3.43
C THR A 10 1.94 10.65 2.29
N HIS A 11 2.35 11.54 1.38
CA HIS A 11 1.55 11.90 0.23
C HIS A 11 1.28 10.71 -0.68
N MET A 12 2.30 9.90 -0.99
CA MET A 12 2.14 8.69 -1.80
C MET A 12 1.25 7.66 -1.11
N ALA A 13 1.40 7.45 0.21
CA ALA A 13 0.54 6.54 0.97
C ALA A 13 -0.95 6.95 0.90
N LEU A 14 -1.23 8.24 1.10
CA LEU A 14 -2.59 8.79 0.99
C LEU A 14 -3.15 8.73 -0.42
N TYR A 15 -2.31 9.01 -1.41
CA TYR A 15 -2.73 8.99 -2.81
C TYR A 15 -3.03 7.56 -3.27
N PHE A 16 -2.21 6.60 -2.88
CA PHE A 16 -2.42 5.18 -3.13
C PHE A 16 -3.73 4.67 -2.55
N GLU A 17 -4.02 4.96 -1.28
CA GLU A 17 -5.27 4.54 -0.64
C GLU A 17 -6.48 5.09 -1.38
N LYS A 18 -6.47 6.39 -1.71
CA LYS A 18 -7.56 7.04 -2.45
C LYS A 18 -7.75 6.44 -3.84
N ALA A 19 -6.65 6.23 -4.58
CA ALA A 19 -6.71 5.67 -5.92
C ALA A 19 -7.27 4.25 -5.91
N CYS A 20 -6.78 3.40 -4.99
CA CYS A 20 -7.25 2.03 -4.88
C CYS A 20 -8.71 1.96 -4.43
N ARG A 21 -9.13 2.79 -3.47
CA ARG A 21 -10.54 2.84 -3.03
C ARG A 21 -11.48 3.36 -4.12
N ALA A 22 -11.02 4.28 -4.96
CA ALA A 22 -11.82 4.77 -6.09
C ALA A 22 -12.14 3.65 -7.11
N GLU A 23 -11.30 2.62 -7.18
CA GLU A 23 -11.50 1.41 -7.99
C GLU A 23 -12.22 0.28 -7.25
N GLY A 24 -12.63 0.50 -6.00
CA GLY A 24 -13.35 -0.48 -5.19
C GLY A 24 -12.45 -1.50 -4.47
N LEU A 25 -11.12 -1.29 -4.45
CA LEU A 25 -10.21 -2.15 -3.70
C LEU A 25 -10.24 -1.85 -2.20
N SER A 26 -10.14 -2.92 -1.40
CA SER A 26 -10.13 -2.83 0.06
C SER A 26 -8.76 -2.45 0.61
N VAL A 27 -8.34 -1.22 0.37
CA VAL A 27 -7.07 -0.66 0.88
C VAL A 27 -7.34 0.23 2.11
N LYS A 28 -6.46 0.14 3.10
CA LYS A 28 -6.50 0.94 4.34
C LYS A 28 -5.10 1.43 4.71
N ILE A 29 -4.99 2.68 5.15
CA ILE A 29 -3.73 3.16 5.74
C ILE A 29 -3.58 2.55 7.13
N VAL A 30 -2.38 2.06 7.40
CA VAL A 30 -1.94 1.51 8.68
C VAL A 30 -0.57 2.08 9.03
N PRO A 31 -0.23 2.20 10.32
CA PRO A 31 1.15 2.46 10.71
C PRO A 31 2.04 1.30 10.25
N VAL A 32 3.26 1.61 9.82
CA VAL A 32 4.23 0.59 9.39
C VAL A 32 4.53 -0.32 10.58
N PRO A 33 4.39 -1.65 10.44
CA PRO A 33 4.69 -2.56 11.54
C PRO A 33 6.16 -2.49 11.91
N ARG A 34 6.45 -2.69 13.19
CA ARG A 34 7.80 -2.50 13.76
C ARG A 34 8.89 -3.37 13.13
N SER A 35 8.50 -4.46 12.47
CA SER A 35 9.38 -5.37 11.72
C SER A 35 9.79 -4.86 10.34
N ILE A 36 9.17 -3.77 9.86
CA ILE A 36 9.37 -3.21 8.53
C ILE A 36 9.89 -1.78 8.69
N SER A 37 11.00 -1.46 8.01
CA SER A 37 11.54 -0.10 7.98
C SER A 37 10.97 0.65 6.78
N ALA A 38 10.24 1.74 7.04
CA ALA A 38 9.75 2.65 6.00
C ALA A 38 10.02 4.10 6.40
N SER A 39 10.34 4.94 5.42
CA SER A 39 10.79 6.31 5.63
C SER A 39 9.71 7.20 6.28
N CYS A 40 8.44 7.02 5.89
CA CYS A 40 7.34 7.89 6.35
C CYS A 40 6.47 7.33 7.49
N GLY A 41 6.75 6.12 7.98
CA GLY A 41 5.99 5.48 9.07
C GLY A 41 4.55 5.07 8.72
N LEU A 42 4.09 5.32 7.50
CA LEU A 42 2.77 4.93 6.99
C LEU A 42 2.87 3.88 5.88
N ALA A 43 1.95 2.93 5.90
CA ALA A 43 1.81 1.88 4.91
C ALA A 43 0.34 1.73 4.52
N CYS A 44 0.08 1.14 3.36
CA CYS A 44 -1.25 0.76 2.93
C CYS A 44 -1.40 -0.75 3.01
N SER A 45 -2.30 -1.21 3.86
CA SER A 45 -2.66 -2.62 4.00
C SER A 45 -3.82 -2.97 3.08
N TYR A 46 -3.75 -4.14 2.46
CA TYR A 46 -4.72 -4.66 1.51
C TYR A 46 -4.68 -6.19 1.44
N PRO A 47 -5.73 -6.86 0.95
CA PRO A 47 -5.73 -8.31 0.78
C PRO A 47 -4.68 -8.70 -0.26
N CYS A 48 -3.86 -9.71 0.02
CA CYS A 48 -2.87 -10.16 -0.98
C CYS A 48 -3.52 -10.67 -2.28
N ALA A 49 -4.81 -11.02 -2.26
CA ALA A 49 -5.59 -11.35 -3.45
C ALA A 49 -5.71 -10.14 -4.41
N ASP A 50 -5.79 -8.92 -3.87
CA ASP A 50 -5.88 -7.67 -4.63
C ASP A 50 -4.51 -7.10 -5.00
N ALA A 51 -3.42 -7.84 -4.74
CA ALA A 51 -2.05 -7.36 -5.00
C ALA A 51 -1.81 -7.01 -6.47
N ASP A 52 -2.44 -7.72 -7.40
CA ASP A 52 -2.36 -7.41 -8.83
C ASP A 52 -3.08 -6.10 -9.17
N GLY A 53 -4.30 -5.93 -8.65
CA GLY A 53 -5.10 -4.72 -8.82
C GLY A 53 -4.38 -3.48 -8.29
N VAL A 54 -3.91 -3.51 -7.04
CA VAL A 54 -3.22 -2.34 -6.47
C VAL A 54 -1.93 -1.98 -7.21
N LYS A 55 -1.19 -2.97 -7.72
CA LYS A 55 0.03 -2.74 -8.53
C LYS A 55 -0.31 -2.09 -9.86
N LYS A 56 -1.40 -2.54 -10.49
CA LYS A 56 -1.90 -1.95 -11.74
C LYS A 56 -2.31 -0.49 -11.53
N ILE A 57 -3.05 -0.19 -10.45
CA ILE A 57 -3.44 1.18 -10.09
C ILE A 57 -2.21 2.04 -9.82
N ALA A 58 -1.24 1.52 -9.07
CA ALA A 58 -0.01 2.24 -8.80
C ALA A 58 0.74 2.59 -10.09
N ALA A 59 0.84 1.65 -11.03
CA ALA A 59 1.45 1.89 -12.33
C ALA A 59 0.64 2.89 -13.19
N GLU A 60 -0.68 2.77 -13.22
CA GLU A 60 -1.55 3.63 -14.03
C GLU A 60 -1.59 5.08 -13.52
N LYS A 61 -1.56 5.25 -12.19
CA LYS A 61 -1.60 6.56 -11.52
C LYS A 61 -0.20 7.15 -11.24
N SER A 62 0.86 6.49 -11.70
CA SER A 62 2.26 6.85 -11.39
C SER A 62 2.51 7.06 -9.89
N ILE A 63 2.02 6.12 -9.06
CA ILE A 63 2.25 6.12 -7.62
C ILE A 63 3.54 5.36 -7.32
N GLU A 64 4.49 6.04 -6.70
CA GLU A 64 5.73 5.44 -6.25
C GLU A 64 5.52 4.67 -4.95
N VAL A 65 5.56 3.34 -5.06
CA VAL A 65 5.55 2.41 -3.92
C VAL A 65 7.00 2.01 -3.64
N ALA A 66 7.41 2.13 -2.38
CA ALA A 66 8.78 1.81 -1.96
C ALA A 66 9.01 0.29 -1.96
N ASP A 67 8.14 -0.47 -1.29
CA ASP A 67 8.19 -1.93 -1.29
C ASP A 67 6.82 -2.56 -0.98
N TYR A 68 6.67 -3.85 -1.28
CA TYR A 68 5.46 -4.62 -1.02
C TYR A 68 5.79 -5.82 -0.12
N HIS A 69 5.27 -5.81 1.10
CA HIS A 69 5.51 -6.86 2.08
C HIS A 69 4.28 -7.73 2.29
N LYS A 70 4.49 -9.03 2.46
CA LYS A 70 3.44 -9.97 2.88
C LYS A 70 3.47 -10.10 4.40
N LEU A 71 2.34 -9.83 5.06
CA LEU A 71 2.17 -10.11 6.47
C LEU A 71 1.71 -11.57 6.60
N ALA A 72 2.64 -12.43 7.01
CA ALA A 72 2.30 -13.75 7.53
C ALA A 72 1.93 -13.57 9.01
N SER A 73 0.63 -13.61 9.31
CA SER A 73 0.17 -13.93 10.67
C SER A 73 0.35 -15.41 10.96
#